data_AF-A0A2J0N6K2-F1
#
_entry.id   AF-A0A2J0N6K2-F1
#
_cell.length_a   1.000
_cell.length_b   1.000
_cell.length_c   1.000
_cell.angle_alpha   90.00
_cell.angle_beta   90.00
_cell.angle_gamma   90.00
#
_symmetry.space_group_name_H-M   'P 1'
#
loop_
_entity.id
_entity.type
_entity.pdbx_description
1 polymer ?
#
loop_
_entity_poly.entity_id
_entity_poly.type
_entity_poly.pdbx_seq_one_letter_code
_entity_poly.pdbx_strand_id
1 'polypeptide(L)'
;MFRQMISAKKYYNNPVIFPIINQKGLRETATYNPASILKDRKVFLLYRSEEGYGNNAISRINLASSRDGFNFKCYSRNPIIDIESEEEKMGCEDPRIIKIENKYFLTYTAYSGKDKSGDYKIKLCGAVSKDLINWRKIGSLIPKDKSGAIVQNYKFEGKYVMYFGGKIIRVAFSKDLKRWRVFPRPVISARRGNFFDNHLVEGGAPPIVTKGGILVFYNGKNDKGKFSTGLAIFDKNNPIRLLKRYKKPILEPTEYWEKFGKINNVVFATGLVYFKNKWLLYYGGADKSIGVAIMNP
;
A
#
# COMPACT_ATOMS: atom_id res chain seq x y z
N MET A 1 7.21 -1.57 26.18
CA MET A 1 6.16 -1.79 25.16
C MET A 1 6.65 -1.77 23.69
N PHE A 2 7.75 -1.10 23.29
CA PHE A 2 8.15 -1.05 21.87
C PHE A 2 8.79 -2.31 21.27
N ARG A 3 9.28 -3.26 22.08
CA ARG A 3 10.05 -4.40 21.55
C ARG A 3 9.20 -5.41 20.76
N GLN A 4 7.89 -5.53 21.02
CA GLN A 4 7.04 -6.56 20.43
C GLN A 4 6.51 -6.22 19.02
N MET A 5 6.21 -4.96 18.73
CA MET A 5 5.78 -4.53 17.39
C MET A 5 6.88 -4.55 16.31
N ILE A 6 8.13 -4.87 16.65
CA ILE A 6 9.25 -4.82 15.68
C ILE A 6 9.34 -6.13 14.86
N SER A 7 8.73 -7.21 15.32
CA SER A 7 8.73 -8.50 14.63
C SER A 7 7.39 -8.75 13.95
N ALA A 8 7.37 -8.72 12.61
CA ALA A 8 6.24 -9.17 11.81
C ALA A 8 6.47 -10.66 11.45
N LYS A 9 5.68 -11.56 12.05
CA LYS A 9 5.79 -12.99 11.77
C LYS A 9 4.83 -13.36 10.64
N LYS A 10 5.36 -13.91 9.54
CA LYS A 10 4.54 -14.38 8.42
C LYS A 10 3.56 -15.45 8.86
N TYR A 11 2.36 -15.41 8.31
CA TYR A 11 1.37 -16.45 8.49
C TYR A 11 1.83 -17.72 7.77
N TYR A 12 1.75 -18.85 8.46
CA TYR A 12 2.33 -20.12 7.98
C TYR A 12 1.67 -20.63 6.68
N ASN A 13 0.38 -20.39 6.48
CA ASN A 13 -0.34 -20.78 5.26
C ASN A 13 -0.38 -19.66 4.22
N ASN A 14 0.59 -18.75 4.23
CA ASN A 14 0.70 -17.78 3.16
C ASN A 14 0.94 -18.46 1.80
N PRO A 15 0.55 -17.80 0.69
CA PRO A 15 -0.22 -16.55 0.63
C PRO A 15 -1.73 -16.77 0.81
N VAL A 16 -2.41 -15.71 1.25
CA VAL A 16 -3.85 -15.69 1.57
C VAL A 16 -4.75 -15.40 0.36
N ILE A 17 -4.19 -14.82 -0.71
CA ILE A 17 -4.83 -14.72 -2.02
C ILE A 17 -3.79 -15.03 -3.10
N PHE A 18 -4.18 -15.87 -4.05
CA PHE A 18 -3.44 -16.17 -5.27
C PHE A 18 -4.27 -15.73 -6.49
N PRO A 19 -3.62 -15.44 -7.63
CA PRO A 19 -4.32 -15.26 -8.89
C PRO A 19 -5.13 -16.49 -9.25
N ILE A 20 -6.40 -16.30 -9.60
CA ILE A 20 -7.26 -17.39 -10.07
C ILE A 20 -7.19 -17.41 -11.59
N ILE A 21 -6.51 -18.43 -12.13
CA ILE A 21 -6.52 -18.71 -13.56
C ILE A 21 -7.79 -19.54 -13.84
N ASN A 22 -8.89 -18.89 -14.21
CA ASN A 22 -10.11 -19.62 -14.58
C ASN A 22 -10.11 -19.96 -16.09
N GLN A 23 -10.60 -21.15 -16.45
CA GLN A 23 -10.84 -21.57 -17.83
C GLN A 23 -11.95 -20.77 -18.53
N LYS A 24 -12.80 -20.04 -17.77
CA LYS A 24 -13.97 -19.29 -18.27
C LYS A 24 -13.74 -17.80 -18.60
N GLY A 25 -12.52 -17.40 -18.97
CA GLY A 25 -12.29 -16.16 -19.72
C GLY A 25 -11.90 -14.89 -18.95
N LEU A 26 -11.90 -14.87 -17.62
CA LEU A 26 -11.24 -13.82 -16.83
C LEU A 26 -9.97 -14.40 -16.19
N ARG A 27 -8.80 -13.88 -16.61
CA ARG A 27 -7.49 -14.32 -16.13
C ARG A 27 -6.82 -13.20 -15.34
N GLU A 28 -7.00 -13.21 -14.02
CA GLU A 28 -6.09 -12.45 -13.16
C GLU A 28 -4.71 -13.12 -13.27
N THR A 29 -3.72 -12.41 -13.82
CA THR A 29 -2.35 -12.92 -13.94
C THR A 29 -1.52 -12.62 -12.68
N ALA A 30 -1.96 -11.64 -11.89
CA ALA A 30 -1.39 -11.25 -10.61
C ALA A 30 -2.45 -10.60 -9.69
N THR A 31 -2.33 -10.81 -8.37
CA THR A 31 -3.14 -10.17 -7.32
C THR A 31 -2.23 -9.75 -6.17
N TYR A 32 -2.05 -8.45 -5.93
CA TYR A 32 -1.05 -7.98 -4.97
C TYR A 32 -1.33 -6.55 -4.48
N ASN A 33 -0.41 -6.00 -3.69
CA ASN A 33 -0.46 -4.65 -3.11
C ASN A 33 -1.81 -4.28 -2.47
N PRO A 34 -2.32 -5.08 -1.52
CA PRO A 34 -3.62 -4.86 -0.92
C PRO A 34 -3.62 -3.72 0.10
N ALA A 35 -4.55 -2.79 -0.05
CA ALA A 35 -5.04 -2.01 1.07
C ALA A 35 -5.94 -2.89 1.96
N SER A 36 -6.02 -2.60 3.26
CA SER A 36 -6.86 -3.37 4.19
C SER A 36 -7.66 -2.48 5.13
N ILE A 37 -8.90 -2.86 5.43
CA ILE A 37 -9.75 -2.12 6.37
C ILE A 37 -10.71 -3.06 7.13
N LEU A 38 -11.11 -2.67 8.34
CA LEU A 38 -12.12 -3.38 9.11
C LEU A 38 -13.51 -2.76 8.87
N LYS A 39 -14.51 -3.61 8.58
CA LYS A 39 -15.93 -3.23 8.51
C LYS A 39 -16.77 -4.42 8.99
N ASP A 40 -17.74 -4.17 9.87
CA ASP A 40 -18.69 -5.18 10.37
C ASP A 40 -18.02 -6.47 10.87
N ARG A 41 -16.93 -6.32 11.66
CA ARG A 41 -16.09 -7.41 12.19
C ARG A 41 -15.45 -8.32 11.13
N LYS A 42 -15.40 -7.87 9.87
CA LYS A 42 -14.70 -8.53 8.77
C LYS A 42 -13.53 -7.67 8.30
N VAL A 43 -12.46 -8.34 7.90
CA VAL A 43 -11.35 -7.71 7.19
C VAL A 43 -11.71 -7.65 5.71
N PHE A 44 -11.54 -6.48 5.10
CA PHE A 44 -11.66 -6.28 3.66
C PHE A 44 -10.28 -5.98 3.10
N LEU A 45 -9.95 -6.59 1.96
CA LEU A 45 -8.80 -6.24 1.15
C LEU A 45 -9.28 -5.58 -0.14
N LEU A 46 -8.72 -4.42 -0.44
CA LEU A 46 -8.82 -3.77 -1.74
C LEU A 46 -7.48 -3.98 -2.42
N TYR A 47 -7.41 -4.80 -3.45
CA TYR A 47 -6.15 -5.27 -4.00
C TYR A 47 -6.02 -4.98 -5.48
N ARG A 48 -4.79 -4.74 -5.93
CA ARG A 48 -4.47 -4.64 -7.35
C ARG A 48 -4.60 -6.03 -7.97
N SER A 49 -5.39 -6.14 -9.02
CA SER A 49 -5.39 -7.28 -9.93
C SER A 49 -4.87 -6.83 -11.28
N GLU A 50 -4.11 -7.70 -11.95
CA GLU A 50 -3.71 -7.48 -13.34
C GLU A 50 -4.40 -8.48 -14.28
N GLU A 51 -4.89 -7.97 -15.40
CA GLU A 51 -5.38 -8.77 -16.52
C GLU A 51 -4.42 -8.61 -17.71
N GLY A 52 -3.94 -9.73 -18.26
CA GLY A 52 -2.94 -9.74 -19.34
C GLY A 52 -1.49 -9.87 -18.85
N TYR A 53 -0.53 -9.82 -19.77
CA TYR A 53 0.89 -10.05 -19.50
C TYR A 53 1.77 -8.93 -20.04
N GLY A 54 2.93 -8.73 -19.40
CA GLY A 54 3.95 -7.78 -19.85
C GLY A 54 3.45 -6.33 -19.84
N ASN A 55 3.79 -5.58 -20.89
CA ASN A 55 3.43 -4.16 -21.02
C ASN A 55 1.95 -3.91 -21.33
N ASN A 56 1.20 -4.97 -21.66
CA ASN A 56 -0.23 -4.90 -21.98
C ASN A 56 -1.12 -5.25 -20.77
N ALA A 57 -0.52 -5.55 -19.62
CA ALA A 57 -1.27 -5.84 -18.40
C ALA A 57 -2.03 -4.60 -17.93
N ILE A 58 -3.34 -4.76 -17.72
CA ILE A 58 -4.22 -3.70 -17.22
C ILE A 58 -4.48 -3.95 -15.74
N SER A 59 -4.17 -2.96 -14.91
CA SER A 59 -4.41 -3.04 -13.48
C SER A 59 -5.77 -2.47 -13.08
N ARG A 60 -6.47 -3.17 -12.21
CA ARG A 60 -7.72 -2.71 -11.57
C ARG A 60 -7.66 -2.95 -10.06
N ILE A 61 -8.59 -2.35 -9.31
CA ILE A 61 -8.70 -2.61 -7.86
C ILE A 61 -9.94 -3.45 -7.59
N ASN A 62 -9.70 -4.62 -7.01
CA ASN A 62 -10.68 -5.63 -6.66
C ASN A 62 -10.90 -5.64 -5.14
N LEU A 63 -12.03 -6.22 -4.70
CA LEU A 63 -12.41 -6.36 -3.30
C LEU A 63 -12.46 -7.84 -2.92
N ALA A 64 -11.97 -8.16 -1.73
CA ALA A 64 -12.19 -9.43 -1.06
C ALA A 64 -12.50 -9.22 0.42
N SER A 65 -13.19 -10.17 1.05
CA SER A 65 -13.53 -10.09 2.48
C SER A 65 -13.24 -11.39 3.22
N SER A 66 -12.93 -11.27 4.51
CA SER A 66 -12.61 -12.38 5.40
C SER A 66 -13.22 -12.17 6.78
N ARG A 67 -13.73 -13.25 7.39
CA ARG A 67 -14.23 -13.27 8.78
C ARG A 67 -13.13 -13.63 9.79
N ASP A 68 -12.01 -14.18 9.34
CA ASP A 68 -10.91 -14.62 10.18
C ASP A 68 -9.59 -13.86 9.92
N GLY A 69 -9.52 -13.08 8.83
CA GLY A 69 -8.35 -12.32 8.41
C GLY A 69 -7.37 -13.11 7.54
N PHE A 70 -7.65 -14.38 7.24
CA PHE A 70 -6.73 -15.29 6.55
C PHE A 70 -7.37 -15.96 5.34
N ASN A 71 -8.65 -16.31 5.41
CA ASN A 71 -9.39 -16.93 4.30
C ASN A 71 -10.29 -15.88 3.63
N PHE A 72 -9.99 -15.55 2.38
CA PHE A 72 -10.68 -14.47 1.66
C PHE A 72 -11.65 -14.99 0.61
N LYS A 73 -12.81 -14.33 0.52
CA LYS A 73 -13.76 -14.49 -0.58
C LYS A 73 -13.74 -13.24 -1.44
N CYS A 74 -13.42 -13.40 -2.72
CA CYS A 74 -13.47 -12.31 -3.69
C CYS A 74 -14.91 -11.84 -3.90
N TYR A 75 -15.08 -10.54 -4.12
CA TYR A 75 -16.36 -9.95 -4.46
C TYR A 75 -16.73 -10.28 -5.91
N SER A 76 -17.93 -10.84 -6.12
CA SER A 76 -18.32 -11.39 -7.43
C SER A 76 -18.55 -10.35 -8.52
N ARG A 77 -18.66 -9.06 -8.16
CA ARG A 77 -18.82 -7.94 -9.10
C ARG A 77 -17.57 -7.06 -9.18
N ASN A 78 -16.40 -7.62 -8.85
CA ASN A 78 -15.14 -6.94 -9.12
C ASN A 78 -15.04 -6.59 -10.62
N PRO A 79 -14.34 -5.49 -10.97
CA PRO A 79 -13.58 -4.58 -10.10
C PRO A 79 -14.45 -3.55 -9.34
N ILE A 80 -13.91 -2.98 -8.26
CA ILE A 80 -14.56 -1.86 -7.50
C ILE A 80 -13.97 -0.49 -7.83
N ILE A 81 -12.78 -0.44 -8.45
CA ILE A 81 -12.24 0.73 -9.13
C ILE A 81 -11.78 0.25 -10.50
N ASP A 82 -12.46 0.70 -11.55
CA ASP A 82 -12.12 0.40 -12.95
C ASP A 82 -11.57 1.66 -13.65
N ILE A 83 -11.24 1.57 -14.93
CA ILE A 83 -10.78 2.68 -15.76
C ILE A 83 -11.99 3.54 -16.16
N GLU A 84 -11.93 4.83 -15.86
CA GLU A 84 -12.97 5.82 -16.16
C GLU A 84 -12.42 7.02 -16.96
N SER A 85 -11.10 7.09 -17.20
CA SER A 85 -10.46 8.20 -17.91
C SER A 85 -9.14 7.83 -18.59
N GLU A 86 -8.68 8.69 -19.52
CA GLU A 86 -7.39 8.53 -20.20
C GLU A 86 -6.18 8.54 -19.25
N GLU A 87 -6.30 9.18 -18.08
CA GLU A 87 -5.21 9.29 -17.11
C GLU A 87 -4.87 7.98 -16.41
N GLU A 88 -5.78 7.01 -16.46
CA GLU A 88 -5.67 5.69 -15.85
C GLU A 88 -5.87 4.55 -16.86
N LYS A 89 -5.74 4.83 -18.16
CA LYS A 89 -6.00 3.86 -19.24
C LYS A 89 -5.13 2.61 -19.22
N MET A 90 -4.00 2.66 -18.51
CA MET A 90 -3.13 1.49 -18.30
C MET A 90 -3.31 0.89 -16.90
N GLY A 91 -4.08 1.52 -16.02
CA GLY A 91 -4.59 0.90 -14.81
C GLY A 91 -4.76 1.82 -13.61
N CYS A 92 -5.52 1.29 -12.65
CA CYS A 92 -5.65 1.80 -11.29
C CYS A 92 -4.87 0.88 -10.34
N GLU A 93 -3.82 1.40 -9.71
CA GLU A 93 -2.82 0.58 -9.04
C GLU A 93 -2.65 0.92 -7.55
N ASP A 94 -2.16 -0.05 -6.80
CA ASP A 94 -1.56 0.11 -5.47
C ASP A 94 -2.42 0.95 -4.50
N PRO A 95 -3.63 0.47 -4.15
CA PRO A 95 -4.51 1.18 -3.23
C PRO A 95 -3.89 1.35 -1.84
N ARG A 96 -4.30 2.40 -1.13
CA ARG A 96 -4.21 2.55 0.34
C ARG A 96 -5.52 3.15 0.83
N ILE A 97 -5.98 2.75 2.01
CA ILE A 97 -7.31 3.12 2.51
C ILE A 97 -7.26 3.57 3.97
N ILE A 98 -8.06 4.57 4.31
CA ILE A 98 -8.39 4.91 5.69
C ILE A 98 -9.89 5.09 5.87
N LYS A 99 -10.38 4.88 7.09
CA LYS A 99 -11.75 5.25 7.48
C LYS A 99 -11.74 6.69 8.00
N ILE A 100 -12.73 7.48 7.57
CA ILE A 100 -12.92 8.86 7.99
C ILE A 100 -14.40 9.03 8.30
N GLU A 101 -14.73 9.16 9.58
CA GLU A 101 -16.11 9.20 10.06
C GLU A 101 -16.92 7.99 9.55
N ASN A 102 -17.98 8.23 8.76
CA ASN A 102 -18.83 7.23 8.14
C ASN A 102 -18.46 6.88 6.68
N LYS A 103 -17.27 7.30 6.23
CA LYS A 103 -16.79 7.09 4.86
C LYS A 103 -15.42 6.43 4.87
N TYR A 104 -15.01 5.99 3.69
CA TYR A 104 -13.71 5.45 3.38
C TYR A 104 -13.05 6.33 2.34
N PHE A 105 -11.78 6.64 2.54
CA PHE A 105 -10.97 7.37 1.60
C PHE A 105 -9.87 6.45 1.09
N LEU A 106 -9.84 6.29 -0.23
CA LEU A 106 -8.86 5.50 -0.95
C LEU A 106 -7.92 6.44 -1.68
N THR A 107 -6.63 6.16 -1.61
CA THR A 107 -5.65 6.69 -2.56
C THR A 107 -5.18 5.57 -3.46
N TYR A 108 -4.95 5.86 -4.73
CA TYR A 108 -4.47 4.89 -5.71
C TYR A 108 -3.61 5.61 -6.77
N THR A 109 -2.86 4.84 -7.54
CA THR A 109 -2.07 5.37 -8.66
C THR A 109 -2.86 5.21 -9.95
N ALA A 110 -3.15 6.32 -10.63
CA ALA A 110 -3.62 6.30 -12.01
C ALA A 110 -2.41 6.20 -12.94
N TYR A 111 -2.39 5.21 -13.82
CA TYR A 111 -1.29 4.97 -14.77
C TYR A 111 -1.80 5.03 -16.21
N SER A 112 -1.10 5.79 -17.06
CA SER A 112 -1.47 6.02 -18.49
C SER A 112 -0.35 5.71 -19.48
N GLY A 113 0.60 4.86 -19.07
CA GLY A 113 1.73 4.44 -19.90
C GLY A 113 2.98 5.28 -19.66
N LYS A 114 3.93 5.21 -20.59
CA LYS A 114 5.17 5.99 -20.54
C LYS A 114 5.10 7.21 -21.47
N ASP A 115 5.87 8.23 -21.15
CA ASP A 115 6.13 9.33 -22.07
C ASP A 115 7.25 8.99 -23.07
N LYS A 116 7.56 9.95 -23.95
CA LYS A 116 8.58 9.76 -24.99
C LYS A 116 9.99 9.52 -24.42
N SER A 117 10.23 9.94 -23.18
CA SER A 117 11.49 9.75 -22.45
C SER A 117 11.54 8.41 -21.70
N GLY A 118 10.44 7.65 -21.71
CA GLY A 118 10.32 6.38 -21.00
C GLY A 118 9.89 6.52 -19.54
N ASP A 119 9.59 7.74 -19.08
CA ASP A 119 9.10 7.98 -17.73
C ASP A 119 7.63 7.61 -17.60
N TYR A 120 7.27 7.03 -16.44
CA TYR A 120 5.90 6.63 -16.17
C TYR A 120 4.99 7.85 -15.98
N LYS A 121 3.90 7.90 -16.75
CA LYS A 121 2.81 8.87 -16.57
C LYS A 121 1.88 8.38 -15.47
N ILE A 122 2.16 8.82 -14.25
CA ILE A 122 1.40 8.47 -13.06
C ILE A 122 0.83 9.68 -12.34
N LYS A 123 -0.29 9.50 -11.66
CA LYS A 123 -0.84 10.46 -10.70
C LYS A 123 -1.31 9.74 -9.45
N LEU A 124 -1.05 10.35 -8.29
CA LEU A 124 -1.62 9.89 -7.03
C LEU A 124 -3.02 10.46 -6.94
N CYS A 125 -4.02 9.59 -7.08
CA CYS A 125 -5.43 9.92 -7.12
C CYS A 125 -6.15 9.55 -5.83
N GLY A 126 -7.34 10.11 -5.64
CA GLY A 126 -8.22 9.83 -4.51
C GLY A 126 -9.59 9.31 -4.95
N ALA A 127 -10.24 8.52 -4.10
CA ALA A 127 -11.63 8.11 -4.25
C ALA A 127 -12.31 8.01 -2.87
N VAL A 128 -13.63 8.18 -2.83
CA VAL A 128 -14.42 8.09 -1.59
C VAL A 128 -15.58 7.12 -1.74
N SER A 129 -15.85 6.35 -0.70
CA SER A 129 -16.97 5.41 -0.62
C SER A 129 -17.62 5.44 0.76
N LYS A 130 -18.90 5.04 0.84
CA LYS A 130 -19.60 4.79 2.12
C LYS A 130 -19.66 3.30 2.47
N ASP A 131 -19.47 2.41 1.49
CA ASP A 131 -19.80 0.98 1.61
C ASP A 131 -18.67 0.03 1.20
N LEU A 132 -17.55 0.56 0.68
CA LEU A 132 -16.40 -0.14 0.09
C LEU A 132 -16.63 -0.71 -1.32
N ILE A 133 -17.84 -0.57 -1.86
CA ILE A 133 -18.25 -1.14 -3.15
C ILE A 133 -18.41 -0.03 -4.18
N ASN A 134 -19.16 1.01 -3.85
CA ASN A 134 -19.45 2.12 -4.73
C ASN A 134 -18.48 3.27 -4.42
N TRP A 135 -17.63 3.61 -5.39
CA TRP A 135 -16.58 4.61 -5.24
C TRP A 135 -16.83 5.79 -6.15
N ARG A 136 -16.67 7.00 -5.60
CA ARG A 136 -16.61 8.23 -6.38
C ARG A 136 -15.17 8.70 -6.45
N LYS A 137 -14.59 8.72 -7.65
CA LYS A 137 -13.25 9.27 -7.88
C LYS A 137 -13.23 10.78 -7.67
N ILE A 138 -12.17 11.24 -7.04
CA ILE A 138 -11.86 12.66 -6.82
C ILE A 138 -10.90 13.16 -7.90
N GLY A 139 -10.11 12.25 -8.48
CA GLY A 139 -9.05 12.56 -9.43
C GLY A 139 -7.71 12.80 -8.73
N SER A 140 -6.81 13.51 -9.41
CA SER A 140 -5.43 13.74 -8.97
C SER A 140 -5.34 14.56 -7.67
N LEU A 141 -4.70 13.97 -6.66
CA LEU A 141 -4.34 14.62 -5.40
C LEU A 141 -2.93 15.22 -5.44
N ILE A 142 -1.97 14.45 -5.97
CA ILE A 142 -0.58 14.87 -6.19
C ILE A 142 -0.19 14.54 -7.64
N PRO A 143 0.16 15.53 -8.47
CA PRO A 143 0.65 15.29 -9.82
C PRO A 143 1.98 14.54 -9.80
N LYS A 144 2.18 13.61 -10.75
CA LYS A 144 3.45 12.91 -11.00
C LYS A 144 4.04 12.17 -9.77
N ASP A 145 3.18 11.57 -8.95
CA ASP A 145 3.63 10.77 -7.81
C ASP A 145 2.68 9.59 -7.52
N LYS A 146 2.97 8.78 -6.49
CA LYS A 146 2.21 7.59 -6.10
C LYS A 146 2.30 7.23 -4.61
N SER A 147 1.66 6.13 -4.23
CA SER A 147 1.83 5.46 -2.93
C SER A 147 1.53 6.34 -1.71
N GLY A 148 0.43 7.10 -1.78
CA GLY A 148 -0.05 7.92 -0.66
C GLY A 148 -0.59 7.09 0.50
N ALA A 149 -0.03 7.25 1.69
CA ALA A 149 -0.47 6.58 2.90
C ALA A 149 -0.84 7.64 3.96
N ILE A 150 -2.14 7.82 4.17
CA ILE A 150 -2.67 8.79 5.13
C ILE A 150 -2.62 8.19 6.54
N VAL A 151 -2.17 8.98 7.52
CA VAL A 151 -2.10 8.54 8.92
C VAL A 151 -3.51 8.30 9.46
N GLN A 152 -3.74 7.11 10.02
CA GLN A 152 -5.04 6.71 10.55
C GLN A 152 -5.40 7.48 11.82
N ASN A 153 -6.65 7.97 11.90
CA ASN A 153 -7.24 8.63 13.07
C ASN A 153 -6.36 9.77 13.65
N TYR A 154 -5.68 10.52 12.79
CA TYR A 154 -4.73 11.53 13.20
C TYR A 154 -4.81 12.79 12.35
N LYS A 155 -4.67 13.95 13.01
CA LYS A 155 -4.48 15.24 12.38
C LYS A 155 -3.36 15.99 13.10
N PHE A 156 -2.51 16.65 12.33
CA PHE A 156 -1.52 17.60 12.83
C PHE A 156 -2.05 19.02 12.61
N GLU A 157 -2.28 19.78 13.67
CA GLU A 157 -2.84 21.15 13.60
C GLU A 157 -4.12 21.22 12.74
N GLY A 158 -5.05 20.28 12.96
CA GLY A 158 -6.30 20.19 12.22
C GLY A 158 -6.18 19.68 10.77
N LYS A 159 -4.99 19.27 10.31
CA LYS A 159 -4.75 18.78 8.94
C LYS A 159 -4.46 17.29 8.93
N TYR A 160 -5.06 16.58 7.96
CA TYR A 160 -4.64 15.22 7.59
C TYR A 160 -3.18 15.23 7.14
N VAL A 161 -2.50 14.12 7.43
CA VAL A 161 -1.08 13.93 7.10
C VAL A 161 -0.95 12.72 6.21
N MET A 162 -0.25 12.86 5.08
CA MET A 162 0.02 11.78 4.14
C MET A 162 1.52 11.64 3.93
N TYR A 163 2.04 10.43 4.10
CA TYR A 163 3.37 10.04 3.63
C TYR A 163 3.22 9.40 2.26
N PHE A 164 3.95 9.87 1.26
CA PHE A 164 3.78 9.41 -0.13
C PHE A 164 5.11 9.43 -0.88
N GLY A 165 5.17 8.77 -2.03
CA GLY A 165 6.35 8.77 -2.88
C GLY A 165 6.82 7.38 -3.31
N GLY A 166 7.41 7.28 -4.51
CA GLY A 166 7.91 6.03 -5.12
C GLY A 166 9.42 5.96 -5.39
N LYS A 167 10.19 6.95 -4.93
CA LYS A 167 11.67 6.99 -5.02
C LYS A 167 12.28 7.54 -3.72
N ILE A 168 11.61 8.56 -3.21
CA ILE A 168 11.79 9.21 -1.92
C ILE A 168 10.41 9.27 -1.26
N ILE A 169 10.35 9.37 0.06
CA ILE A 169 9.09 9.60 0.78
C ILE A 169 9.05 11.06 1.22
N ARG A 170 7.95 11.73 0.89
CA ARG A 170 7.62 13.11 1.26
C ARG A 170 6.38 13.11 2.14
N VAL A 171 6.09 14.27 2.72
CA VAL A 171 4.87 14.50 3.53
C VAL A 171 4.01 15.56 2.86
N ALA A 172 2.70 15.36 2.86
CA ALA A 172 1.74 16.38 2.48
C ALA A 172 0.65 16.55 3.55
N PHE A 173 0.06 17.74 3.58
CA PHE A 173 -0.97 18.14 4.54
C PHE A 173 -2.24 18.58 3.83
N SER A 174 -3.41 18.22 4.36
CA SER A 174 -4.70 18.65 3.81
C SER A 174 -5.73 18.90 4.90
N LYS A 175 -6.62 19.88 4.70
CA LYS A 175 -7.79 20.08 5.57
C LYS A 175 -9.01 19.25 5.11
N ASP A 176 -9.09 18.93 3.82
CA ASP A 176 -10.29 18.42 3.15
C ASP A 176 -10.08 17.11 2.37
N LEU A 177 -8.86 16.56 2.40
CA LEU A 177 -8.38 15.37 1.67
C LEU A 177 -8.34 15.52 0.15
N LYS A 178 -8.68 16.69 -0.38
CA LYS A 178 -8.70 16.97 -1.82
C LYS A 178 -7.49 17.81 -2.21
N ARG A 179 -7.24 18.88 -1.45
CA ARG A 179 -6.14 19.81 -1.69
C ARG A 179 -5.00 19.52 -0.73
N TRP A 180 -3.84 19.13 -1.27
CA TRP A 180 -2.68 18.71 -0.50
C TRP A 180 -1.53 19.70 -0.68
N ARG A 181 -0.99 20.21 0.43
CA ARG A 181 0.22 21.01 0.46
C ARG A 181 1.41 20.12 0.76
N VAL A 182 2.28 19.94 -0.23
CA VAL A 182 3.50 19.12 -0.11
C VAL A 182 4.57 19.88 0.69
N PHE A 183 5.18 19.19 1.65
CA PHE A 183 6.39 19.66 2.32
C PHE A 183 7.58 19.54 1.35
N PRO A 184 8.38 20.60 1.15
CA PRO A 184 9.34 20.66 0.05
C PRO A 184 10.47 19.63 0.15
N ARG A 185 10.88 19.24 1.36
CA ARG A 185 12.00 18.31 1.56
C ARG A 185 11.49 16.87 1.75
N PRO A 186 12.21 15.85 1.24
CA PRO A 186 11.93 14.46 1.58
C PRO A 186 12.13 14.22 3.07
N VAL A 187 11.37 13.29 3.63
CA VAL A 187 11.49 12.84 5.02
C VAL A 187 12.15 11.46 5.13
N ILE A 188 12.12 10.67 4.06
CA ILE A 188 12.91 9.44 3.93
C ILE A 188 13.48 9.39 2.50
N SER A 189 14.79 9.19 2.39
CA SER A 189 15.49 8.90 1.13
C SER A 189 16.22 7.57 1.22
N ALA A 190 16.67 7.05 0.07
CA ALA A 190 17.54 5.88 0.02
C ALA A 190 18.80 6.10 0.88
N ARG A 191 19.22 5.06 1.63
CA ARG A 191 20.45 5.13 2.45
C ARG A 191 21.66 4.69 1.64
N ARG A 192 22.84 5.24 1.89
CA ARG A 192 24.08 4.73 1.26
C ARG A 192 24.60 3.48 1.97
N GLY A 193 25.31 2.63 1.25
CA GLY A 193 25.95 1.42 1.79
C GLY A 193 25.02 0.20 1.76
N ASN A 194 25.28 -0.78 2.63
CA ASN A 194 24.63 -2.10 2.60
C ASN A 194 23.29 -2.12 3.35
N PHE A 195 22.39 -1.17 3.07
CA PHE A 195 21.03 -1.17 3.60
C PHE A 195 20.04 -1.80 2.61
N PHE A 196 18.95 -2.36 3.12
CA PHE A 196 17.89 -2.96 2.28
C PHE A 196 17.14 -1.94 1.40
N ASP A 197 17.29 -0.65 1.67
CA ASP A 197 16.60 0.47 1.04
C ASP A 197 17.61 1.47 0.46
N ASN A 198 18.70 0.95 -0.10
CA ASN A 198 19.81 1.74 -0.60
C ASN A 198 19.63 2.25 -2.04
N HIS A 199 18.62 1.76 -2.76
CA HIS A 199 18.30 2.17 -4.12
C HIS A 199 17.12 3.15 -4.17
N LEU A 200 15.99 2.78 -3.59
CA LEU A 200 14.81 3.64 -3.47
C LEU A 200 13.95 3.28 -2.26
N VAL A 201 13.08 4.22 -1.86
CA VAL A 201 12.03 4.01 -0.87
C VAL A 201 10.66 4.40 -1.40
N GLU A 202 9.64 3.70 -0.93
CA GLU A 202 8.26 3.88 -1.35
C GLU A 202 7.28 3.76 -0.17
N GLY A 203 6.21 4.56 -0.20
CA GLY A 203 5.16 4.55 0.83
C GLY A 203 4.47 3.19 0.94
N GLY A 204 4.34 2.70 2.18
CA GLY A 204 3.71 1.41 2.49
C GLY A 204 2.30 1.53 3.05
N ALA A 205 1.99 0.71 4.05
CA ALA A 205 0.69 0.69 4.70
C ALA A 205 0.34 2.00 5.44
N PRO A 206 -0.96 2.36 5.58
CA PRO A 206 -1.40 3.54 6.31
C PRO A 206 -0.79 3.65 7.73
N PRO A 207 -0.02 4.71 8.03
CA PRO A 207 0.64 4.86 9.32
C PRO A 207 -0.34 4.93 10.49
N ILE A 208 0.12 4.53 11.67
CA ILE A 208 -0.68 4.59 12.90
C ILE A 208 0.04 5.39 13.98
N VAL A 209 -0.73 6.07 14.83
CA VAL A 209 -0.18 6.79 15.99
C VAL A 209 -0.07 5.84 17.17
N THR A 210 1.06 5.88 17.85
CA THR A 210 1.30 5.15 19.11
C THR A 210 1.76 6.12 20.19
N LYS A 211 1.95 5.60 21.42
CA LYS A 211 2.59 6.38 22.49
C LYS A 211 3.96 6.95 22.06
N GLY A 212 4.65 6.26 21.15
CA GLY A 212 5.98 6.61 20.66
C GLY A 212 6.12 7.55 19.49
N GLY A 213 5.00 7.93 18.88
CA GLY A 213 5.01 8.62 17.60
C GLY A 213 4.24 7.87 16.53
N ILE A 214 4.38 8.35 15.30
CA ILE A 214 3.72 7.84 14.11
C ILE A 214 4.56 6.71 13.53
N LEU A 215 4.03 5.49 13.52
CA LEU A 215 4.66 4.32 12.90
C LEU A 215 4.39 4.33 11.41
N VAL A 216 5.43 4.58 10.61
CA VAL A 216 5.39 4.65 9.16
C VAL A 216 6.05 3.39 8.58
N PHE A 217 5.22 2.56 7.95
CA PHE A 217 5.67 1.41 7.16
C PHE A 217 6.09 1.90 5.77
N TYR A 218 7.24 1.43 5.29
CA TYR A 218 7.72 1.80 3.96
C TYR A 218 8.37 0.60 3.28
N ASN A 219 8.38 0.58 1.96
CA ASN A 219 9.04 -0.45 1.17
C ASN A 219 10.36 0.10 0.64
N GLY A 220 11.43 -0.67 0.79
CA GLY A 220 12.77 -0.32 0.35
C GLY A 220 13.26 -1.29 -0.70
N LYS A 221 13.80 -0.77 -1.79
CA LYS A 221 14.52 -1.56 -2.79
C LYS A 221 16.01 -1.40 -2.55
N ASN A 222 16.76 -2.49 -2.65
CA ASN A 222 18.20 -2.43 -2.71
C ASN A 222 18.73 -2.45 -4.15
N ASP A 223 20.02 -2.19 -4.33
CA ASP A 223 20.67 -2.16 -5.65
C ASP A 223 20.68 -3.53 -6.36
N LYS A 224 20.40 -4.62 -5.62
CA LYS A 224 20.23 -5.98 -6.16
C LYS A 224 18.80 -6.27 -6.61
N GLY A 225 17.90 -5.28 -6.53
CA GLY A 225 16.50 -5.43 -6.93
C GLY A 225 15.56 -6.02 -5.88
N LYS A 226 16.06 -6.41 -4.69
CA LYS A 226 15.23 -6.98 -3.61
C LYS A 226 14.41 -5.89 -2.94
N PHE A 227 13.10 -6.10 -2.82
CA PHE A 227 12.20 -5.25 -2.04
C PHE A 227 11.93 -5.88 -0.67
N SER A 228 12.13 -5.08 0.39
CA SER A 228 11.84 -5.42 1.78
C SER A 228 11.04 -4.32 2.46
N THR A 229 10.22 -4.65 3.46
CA THR A 229 9.44 -3.66 4.22
C THR A 229 10.22 -3.19 5.45
N GLY A 230 10.40 -1.88 5.58
CA GLY A 230 10.98 -1.19 6.71
C GLY A 230 9.95 -0.53 7.64
N LEU A 231 10.45 -0.02 8.76
CA LEU A 231 9.69 0.74 9.73
C LEU A 231 10.45 2.02 10.12
N ALA A 232 9.74 3.13 10.16
CA ALA A 232 10.20 4.40 10.70
C ALA A 232 9.21 4.92 11.76
N ILE A 233 9.71 5.73 12.69
CA ILE A 233 8.93 6.39 13.73
C ILE A 233 9.14 7.89 13.56
N PHE A 234 8.05 8.63 13.35
CA PHE A 234 8.03 10.09 13.28
C PHE A 234 7.41 10.67 14.55
N ASP A 235 7.75 11.91 14.85
CA ASP A 235 7.17 12.63 15.97
C ASP A 235 5.68 12.92 15.71
N LYS A 236 4.80 12.54 16.65
CA LYS A 236 3.36 12.82 16.57
C LYS A 236 3.01 14.29 16.86
N ASN A 237 3.96 15.07 17.36
CA ASN A 237 3.82 16.52 17.53
C ASN A 237 4.52 17.28 16.40
N ASN A 238 5.25 16.59 15.54
CA ASN A 238 5.86 17.16 14.35
C ASN A 238 6.08 16.06 13.29
N PRO A 239 5.10 15.79 12.41
CA PRO A 239 5.12 14.61 11.54
C PRO A 239 6.24 14.60 10.49
N ILE A 240 6.97 15.70 10.30
CA ILE A 240 8.16 15.74 9.42
C ILE A 240 9.46 15.37 10.16
N ARG A 241 9.45 15.30 11.50
CA ARG A 241 10.62 14.96 12.32
C ARG A 241 10.74 13.45 12.48
N LEU A 242 11.75 12.85 11.84
CA LEU A 242 12.09 11.44 12.01
C LEU A 242 12.74 11.23 13.39
N LEU A 243 12.15 10.36 14.21
CA LEU A 243 12.70 9.97 15.52
C LEU A 243 13.57 8.72 15.41
N LYS A 244 13.13 7.74 14.61
CA LYS A 244 13.85 6.47 14.45
C LYS A 244 13.58 5.86 13.09
N ARG A 245 14.61 5.29 12.46
CA ARG A 245 14.48 4.44 11.27
C ARG A 245 15.26 3.16 11.50
N TYR A 246 14.59 2.02 11.38
CA TYR A 246 15.22 0.73 11.66
C TYR A 246 16.26 0.38 10.58
N LYS A 247 17.41 -0.19 10.99
CA LYS A 247 18.48 -0.59 10.05
C LYS A 247 18.11 -1.84 9.26
N LYS A 248 17.51 -2.82 9.94
CA LYS A 248 16.99 -4.05 9.34
C LYS A 248 15.51 -3.87 8.96
N PRO A 249 15.06 -4.50 7.87
CA PRO A 249 13.63 -4.53 7.55
C PRO A 249 12.85 -5.39 8.54
N ILE A 250 11.55 -5.16 8.62
CA ILE A 250 10.61 -5.98 9.41
C ILE A 250 10.04 -7.15 8.61
N LEU A 251 10.14 -7.10 7.27
CA LEU A 251 9.71 -8.16 6.36
C LEU A 251 10.69 -8.24 5.18
N GLU A 252 11.10 -9.44 4.80
CA GLU A 252 11.93 -9.71 3.62
C GLU A 252 11.37 -10.89 2.82
N PRO A 253 11.65 -11.01 1.51
CA PRO A 253 11.30 -12.19 0.73
C PRO A 253 12.14 -13.38 1.18
N THR A 254 11.49 -14.37 1.78
CA THR A 254 12.11 -15.60 2.29
C THR A 254 11.44 -16.85 1.72
N GLU A 255 10.14 -16.75 1.41
CA GLU A 255 9.33 -17.85 0.89
C GLU A 255 9.41 -17.93 -0.64
N TYR A 256 9.21 -19.13 -1.19
CA TYR A 256 9.38 -19.38 -2.63
C TYR A 256 8.53 -18.44 -3.49
N TRP A 257 7.26 -18.24 -3.14
CA TRP A 257 6.32 -17.38 -3.87
C TRP A 257 6.62 -15.87 -3.76
N GLU A 258 7.50 -15.46 -2.83
CA GLU A 258 7.98 -14.07 -2.72
C GLU A 258 9.29 -13.86 -3.50
N LYS A 259 10.05 -14.95 -3.69
CA LYS A 259 11.32 -14.95 -4.44
C LYS A 259 11.08 -15.05 -5.94
N PHE A 260 10.02 -15.72 -6.37
CA PHE A 260 9.74 -16.00 -7.78
C PHE A 260 8.33 -15.58 -8.19
N GLY A 261 8.24 -14.67 -9.15
CA GLY A 261 6.99 -14.16 -9.68
C GLY A 261 7.21 -13.18 -10.83
N LYS A 262 6.32 -12.21 -11.00
CA LYS A 262 6.48 -11.18 -12.04
C LYS A 262 7.72 -10.34 -11.78
N ILE A 263 7.97 -9.98 -10.52
CA ILE A 263 9.20 -9.36 -10.06
C ILE A 263 9.78 -10.23 -8.95
N ASN A 264 11.02 -10.70 -9.12
CA ASN A 264 11.66 -11.58 -8.15
C ASN A 264 12.04 -10.82 -6.88
N ASN A 265 12.03 -11.55 -5.75
CA ASN A 265 12.48 -11.06 -4.44
C ASN A 265 11.73 -9.79 -3.96
N VAL A 266 10.39 -9.87 -3.90
CA VAL A 266 9.56 -8.76 -3.44
C VAL A 266 8.71 -9.17 -2.26
N VAL A 267 8.78 -8.38 -1.19
CA VAL A 267 7.66 -8.19 -0.25
C VAL A 267 7.33 -6.70 -0.20
N PHE A 268 6.05 -6.37 -0.31
CA PHE A 268 5.60 -4.99 -0.46
C PHE A 268 4.34 -4.73 0.38
N ALA A 269 4.53 -4.20 1.60
CA ALA A 269 3.46 -4.02 2.58
C ALA A 269 2.65 -2.75 2.32
N THR A 270 1.32 -2.90 2.23
CA THR A 270 0.39 -1.85 1.78
C THR A 270 -0.92 -1.81 2.57
N GLY A 271 -1.23 -2.86 3.33
CA GLY A 271 -2.41 -2.95 4.17
C GLY A 271 -2.03 -3.19 5.63
N LEU A 272 -2.63 -2.44 6.55
CA LEU A 272 -2.52 -2.68 7.97
C LEU A 272 -3.91 -2.58 8.62
N VAL A 273 -4.30 -3.60 9.38
CA VAL A 273 -5.55 -3.60 10.14
C VAL A 273 -5.35 -4.21 11.52
N TYR A 274 -5.99 -3.62 12.53
CA TYR A 274 -6.08 -4.22 13.86
C TYR A 274 -7.29 -5.16 13.90
N PHE A 275 -7.05 -6.45 14.14
CA PHE A 275 -8.08 -7.47 14.14
C PHE A 275 -7.81 -8.53 15.20
N LYS A 276 -8.83 -8.83 16.03
CA LYS A 276 -8.76 -9.86 17.09
C LYS A 276 -7.46 -9.78 17.93
N ASN A 277 -7.19 -8.59 18.47
CA ASN A 277 -6.05 -8.27 19.34
C ASN A 277 -4.66 -8.41 18.70
N LYS A 278 -4.57 -8.34 17.37
CA LYS A 278 -3.32 -8.39 16.62
C LYS A 278 -3.34 -7.40 15.47
N TRP A 279 -2.17 -6.97 15.04
CA TRP A 279 -2.02 -6.25 13.78
C TRP A 279 -1.76 -7.25 12.66
N LEU A 280 -2.54 -7.15 11.59
CA LEU A 280 -2.35 -7.88 10.34
C LEU A 280 -1.78 -6.92 9.30
N LEU A 281 -0.53 -7.16 8.92
CA LEU A 281 0.18 -6.42 7.88
C LEU A 281 0.12 -7.22 6.57
N TYR A 282 -0.75 -6.81 5.66
CA TYR A 282 -0.90 -7.43 4.34
C TYR A 282 0.11 -6.87 3.35
N TYR A 283 0.67 -7.75 2.52
CA TYR A 283 1.74 -7.41 1.60
C TYR A 283 1.61 -8.18 0.27
N GLY A 284 2.06 -7.56 -0.81
CA GLY A 284 2.28 -8.25 -2.09
C GLY A 284 3.60 -9.03 -2.06
N GLY A 285 3.60 -10.23 -2.61
CA GLY A 285 4.81 -11.03 -2.83
C GLY A 285 5.03 -11.30 -4.32
N ALA A 286 6.27 -11.05 -4.76
CA ALA A 286 6.73 -11.21 -6.14
C ALA A 286 5.84 -10.61 -7.24
N ASP A 287 5.13 -9.52 -6.94
CA ASP A 287 4.10 -8.91 -7.80
C ASP A 287 3.11 -9.94 -8.36
N LYS A 288 2.70 -10.89 -7.52
CA LYS A 288 1.87 -12.03 -7.94
C LYS A 288 0.78 -12.40 -6.95
N SER A 289 1.10 -12.48 -5.66
CA SER A 289 0.18 -12.97 -4.63
C SER A 289 0.16 -12.07 -3.40
N ILE A 290 -0.81 -12.29 -2.51
CA ILE A 290 -0.96 -11.54 -1.25
C ILE A 290 -0.64 -12.42 -0.06
N GLY A 291 0.31 -12.01 0.78
CA GLY A 291 0.55 -12.60 2.09
C GLY A 291 0.09 -11.70 3.22
N VAL A 292 0.14 -12.24 4.43
CA VAL A 292 -0.05 -11.49 5.68
C VAL A 292 1.04 -11.82 6.69
N ALA A 293 1.50 -10.81 7.40
CA ALA A 293 2.34 -10.95 8.58
C ALA A 293 1.60 -10.44 9.82
N ILE A 294 1.86 -11.08 10.95
CA ILE A 294 1.18 -10.84 12.22
C ILE A 294 2.15 -10.13 13.15
N MET A 295 1.70 -9.01 13.72
CA MET A 295 2.44 -8.26 14.74
C MET A 295 1.59 -8.19 16.01
N ASN A 296 2.20 -8.45 17.16
CA ASN A 296 1.54 -8.29 18.45
C ASN A 296 1.61 -6.81 18.89
N PRO A 297 0.60 -6.32 19.63
CA PRO A 297 0.53 -4.92 20.11
C PRO A 297 1.73 -4.50 20.98
#